data_AF-A0A7S1AP90-F1
#
_entry.id   AF-A0A7S1AP90-F1
#
_cell.length_a   1.000
_cell.length_b   1.000
_cell.length_c   1.000
_cell.angle_alpha   90.00
_cell.angle_beta   90.00
_cell.angle_gamma   90.00
#
_symmetry.space_group_name_H-M   'P 1'
#
loop_
_entity.id
_entity.type
_entity.pdbx_description
1 polymer ?
#
loop_
_entity_poly.entity_id
_entity_poly.type
_entity_poly.pdbx_seq_one_letter_code
_entity_poly.pdbx_strand_id
1 'polypeptide(L)'
;MNPEAEVQVDMAKRWEMMYPSFGYFEEQGSRALSLVRTDAEVQTALEPFGQYKDLYTQVKSFYEVENVGEDKLAMSGFQSMEDLIYKGNVHIYEMAFEQQYHFGVFYAWVKLREQEVRNVRWIAEMVVLDKKEHIDSKIIPIFKPRE
;
A
#
# COMPACT_ATOMS: atom_id res chain seq x y z
N MET A 1 -30.38 9.67 -26.31
CA MET A 1 -29.29 9.85 -25.31
C MET A 1 -29.34 8.63 -24.41
N ASN A 2 -28.24 7.88 -24.29
CA ASN A 2 -28.21 6.65 -23.48
C ASN A 2 -28.11 7.04 -21.99
N PRO A 3 -29.14 6.80 -21.16
CA PRO A 3 -29.13 7.17 -19.75
C PRO A 3 -27.99 6.52 -18.96
N GLU A 4 -27.50 5.37 -19.40
CA GLU A 4 -26.36 4.69 -18.75
C GLU A 4 -25.04 5.46 -18.91
N ALA A 5 -24.84 6.16 -20.02
CA ALA A 5 -23.63 6.94 -20.26
C ALA A 5 -23.58 8.19 -19.38
N GLU A 6 -24.73 8.79 -19.06
CA GLU A 6 -24.82 9.97 -18.21
C GLU A 6 -24.52 9.64 -16.73
N VAL A 7 -25.03 8.50 -16.24
CA VAL A 7 -24.70 7.98 -14.90
C VAL A 7 -23.21 7.64 -14.78
N GLN A 8 -22.60 7.11 -15.85
CA GLN A 8 -21.18 6.78 -15.85
C GLN A 8 -20.28 8.01 -15.80
N VAL A 9 -20.65 9.09 -16.49
CA VAL A 9 -19.92 10.36 -16.47
C VAL A 9 -20.01 11.03 -15.10
N ASP A 10 -21.17 10.96 -14.44
CA ASP A 10 -21.35 11.50 -13.09
C ASP A 10 -20.52 10.75 -12.04
N MET A 11 -20.50 9.41 -12.13
CA MET A 11 -19.67 8.57 -11.26
C MET A 11 -18.17 8.83 -11.42
N ALA A 12 -17.68 9.02 -12.66
CA ALA A 12 -16.27 9.31 -12.91
C ALA A 12 -15.86 10.67 -12.32
N LYS A 13 -16.71 11.70 -12.44
CA LYS A 13 -16.48 13.01 -11.79
C LYS A 13 -16.44 12.90 -10.28
N ARG A 14 -17.31 12.09 -9.69
CA ARG A 14 -17.31 11.86 -8.23
C ARG A 14 -16.03 11.17 -7.77
N TRP A 15 -15.50 10.22 -8.52
CA TRP A 15 -14.24 9.55 -8.19
C TRP A 15 -13.04 10.49 -8.34
N GLU A 16 -13.03 11.34 -9.37
CA GLU A 16 -12.01 12.37 -9.55
C GLU A 16 -11.92 13.31 -8.33
N MET A 17 -13.07 13.66 -7.74
CA MET A 17 -13.12 14.48 -6.52
C MET A 17 -12.60 13.77 -5.25
N MET A 18 -12.48 12.44 -5.26
CA MET A 18 -11.97 11.68 -4.11
C MET A 18 -10.45 11.53 -4.13
N TYR A 19 -9.81 11.78 -5.28
CA TYR A 19 -8.35 11.74 -5.36
C TYR A 19 -7.75 13.03 -4.79
N PRO A 20 -6.69 12.94 -3.97
CA PRO A 20 -5.91 14.11 -3.59
C PRO A 20 -5.39 14.80 -4.86
N SER A 21 -5.39 16.14 -4.87
CA SER A 21 -4.78 16.86 -5.97
C SER A 21 -3.29 16.62 -5.99
N PHE A 22 -2.57 16.75 -4.89
CA PHE A 22 -1.11 16.63 -4.89
C PHE A 22 -0.56 15.21 -5.16
N GLY A 23 0.60 15.15 -5.83
CA GLY A 23 1.44 13.97 -5.93
C GLY A 23 1.92 13.68 -7.35
N TYR A 24 2.64 12.57 -7.53
CA TYR A 24 3.09 12.14 -8.87
C TYR A 24 1.93 11.77 -9.80
N PHE A 25 0.71 11.68 -9.28
CA PHE A 25 -0.48 11.17 -9.95
C PHE A 25 -1.48 12.28 -10.40
N GLU A 26 -1.15 13.56 -10.10
CA GLU A 26 -2.09 14.69 -9.94
C GLU A 26 -3.07 14.96 -11.11
N GLU A 27 -2.65 14.91 -12.38
CA GLU A 27 -3.58 15.30 -13.48
C GLU A 27 -3.89 14.18 -14.49
N GLN A 28 -2.88 13.48 -15.00
CA GLN A 28 -3.09 12.44 -16.02
C GLN A 28 -3.45 11.10 -15.39
N GLY A 29 -2.85 10.78 -14.23
CA GLY A 29 -3.06 9.52 -13.53
C GLY A 29 -4.45 9.45 -12.91
N SER A 30 -4.82 10.43 -12.08
CA SER A 30 -6.10 10.44 -11.35
C SER A 30 -7.30 10.38 -12.29
N ARG A 31 -7.23 11.08 -13.42
CA ARG A 31 -8.27 11.05 -14.46
C ARG A 31 -8.28 9.74 -15.24
N ALA A 32 -7.12 9.14 -15.49
CA ALA A 32 -7.07 7.82 -16.10
C ALA A 32 -7.73 6.78 -15.17
N LEU A 33 -7.38 6.78 -13.87
CA LEU A 33 -7.97 5.86 -12.89
C LEU A 33 -9.46 6.07 -12.66
N SER A 34 -9.97 7.30 -12.74
CA SER A 34 -11.41 7.54 -12.59
C SER A 34 -12.26 6.92 -13.70
N LEU A 35 -11.64 6.57 -14.83
CA LEU A 35 -12.29 5.92 -15.97
C LEU A 35 -12.10 4.40 -15.98
N VAL A 36 -11.20 3.87 -15.16
CA VAL A 36 -10.88 2.43 -15.14
C VAL A 36 -12.05 1.61 -14.62
N ARG A 37 -12.34 0.51 -15.33
CA ARG A 37 -13.38 -0.49 -14.99
C ARG A 37 -12.79 -1.89 -14.84
N THR A 38 -11.66 -2.18 -15.47
CA THR A 38 -11.05 -3.51 -15.48
C THR A 38 -9.61 -3.52 -14.99
N ASP A 39 -9.14 -4.67 -14.50
CA ASP A 39 -7.76 -4.88 -14.03
C ASP A 39 -6.71 -4.54 -15.10
N ALA A 40 -6.99 -4.88 -16.36
CA ALA A 40 -6.12 -4.59 -17.50
C ALA A 40 -5.97 -3.08 -17.76
N GLU A 41 -7.06 -2.33 -17.56
CA GLU A 41 -7.05 -0.86 -17.68
C GLU A 41 -6.28 -0.21 -16.52
N VAL A 42 -6.32 -0.77 -15.30
CA VAL A 42 -5.49 -0.31 -14.18
C VAL A 42 -4.01 -0.41 -14.55
N GLN A 43 -3.59 -1.58 -15.06
CA GLN A 43 -2.19 -1.81 -15.44
C GLN A 43 -1.73 -0.84 -16.54
N THR A 44 -2.61 -0.51 -17.47
CA THR A 44 -2.34 0.45 -18.55
C THR A 44 -2.23 1.88 -18.00
N ALA A 45 -3.13 2.27 -17.09
CA ALA A 45 -3.09 3.59 -16.44
C ALA A 45 -1.84 3.79 -15.56
N LEU A 46 -1.28 2.70 -15.01
CA LEU A 46 -0.07 2.73 -14.18
C LEU A 46 1.24 2.65 -14.98
N GLU A 47 1.20 2.39 -16.29
CA GLU A 47 2.39 2.22 -17.13
C GLU A 47 3.38 3.42 -17.09
N PRO A 48 2.92 4.69 -17.08
CA PRO A 48 3.82 5.84 -16.95
C PRO A 48 4.52 5.94 -15.59
N PHE A 49 4.02 5.23 -14.57
CA PHE A 49 4.39 5.38 -13.17
C PHE A 49 5.11 4.13 -12.64
N GLY A 50 6.40 4.02 -12.94
CA GLY A 50 7.21 2.82 -12.64
C GLY A 50 7.09 2.29 -11.21
N GLN A 51 7.25 3.15 -10.19
CA GLN A 51 7.18 2.73 -8.77
C GLN A 51 5.82 2.13 -8.40
N TYR A 52 4.73 2.67 -8.95
CA TYR A 52 3.37 2.20 -8.68
C TYR A 52 3.03 0.94 -9.47
N LYS A 53 3.57 0.80 -10.68
CA LYS A 53 3.48 -0.42 -11.49
C LYS A 53 4.20 -1.60 -10.81
N ASP A 54 5.38 -1.36 -10.25
CA ASP A 54 6.15 -2.38 -9.55
C ASP A 54 5.39 -2.85 -8.30
N LEU A 55 4.81 -1.91 -7.55
CA LEU A 55 3.93 -2.21 -6.42
C LEU A 55 2.70 -3.03 -6.86
N TYR A 56 2.01 -2.60 -7.91
CA TYR A 56 0.84 -3.31 -8.44
C TYR A 56 1.18 -4.74 -8.92
N THR A 57 2.32 -4.90 -9.58
CA THR A 57 2.78 -6.20 -10.08
C THR A 57 3.15 -7.14 -8.92
N GLN A 58 3.81 -6.62 -7.88
CA GLN A 58 4.06 -7.38 -6.65
C GLN A 58 2.74 -7.87 -6.05
N VAL A 59 1.78 -6.97 -5.86
CA VAL A 59 0.44 -7.29 -5.31
C VAL A 59 -0.27 -8.35 -6.14
N LYS A 60 -0.32 -8.18 -7.46
CA LYS A 60 -0.99 -9.10 -8.38
C LYS A 60 -0.36 -10.50 -8.33
N SER A 61 0.97 -10.58 -8.25
CA SER A 61 1.67 -11.86 -8.14
C SER A 61 1.31 -12.64 -6.87
N PHE A 62 0.92 -11.97 -5.78
CA PHE A 62 0.46 -12.63 -4.56
C PHE A 62 -0.93 -13.24 -4.72
N TYR A 63 -1.89 -12.49 -5.27
CA TYR A 63 -3.27 -12.95 -5.43
C TYR A 63 -3.43 -14.05 -6.51
N GLU A 64 -2.57 -14.08 -7.53
CA GLU A 64 -2.58 -15.16 -8.53
C GLU A 64 -2.12 -16.51 -7.95
N VAL A 65 -1.27 -16.50 -6.92
CA VAL A 65 -0.72 -17.70 -6.26
C VAL A 65 -1.70 -18.33 -5.26
N GLU A 66 -2.66 -17.59 -4.73
CA GLU A 66 -3.70 -18.10 -3.81
C GLU A 66 -4.63 -19.17 -4.45
N ASN A 67 -4.59 -19.36 -5.77
CA ASN A 67 -5.28 -20.48 -6.44
C ASN A 67 -4.60 -21.86 -6.23
N VAL A 68 -3.51 -21.96 -5.45
CA VAL A 68 -2.78 -23.21 -5.21
C VAL A 68 -2.67 -23.53 -3.70
N GLY A 69 -3.78 -24.00 -3.11
CA GLY A 69 -3.81 -24.82 -1.89
C GLY A 69 -3.58 -24.10 -0.55
N GLU A 70 -4.43 -24.41 0.42
CA GLU A 70 -4.49 -23.82 1.77
C GLU A 70 -3.18 -23.92 2.59
N ASP A 71 -2.26 -24.82 2.24
CA ASP A 71 -1.02 -25.10 3.00
C ASP A 71 0.15 -24.13 2.70
N LYS A 72 0.08 -23.31 1.65
CA LYS A 72 1.16 -22.36 1.30
C LYS A 72 1.00 -20.96 1.92
N LEU A 73 -0.17 -20.68 2.48
CA LEU A 73 -0.49 -19.40 3.12
C LEU A 73 0.32 -19.18 4.42
N ALA A 74 0.76 -20.26 5.07
CA ALA A 74 1.63 -20.19 6.25
C ALA A 74 3.10 -19.85 5.93
N MET A 75 3.55 -20.06 4.68
CA MET A 75 4.95 -19.91 4.24
C MET A 75 5.21 -18.60 3.49
N SER A 76 4.21 -18.05 2.82
CA SER A 76 4.27 -16.72 2.22
C SER A 76 3.62 -15.75 3.18
N GLY A 77 4.40 -15.25 4.16
CA GLY A 77 3.94 -14.32 5.18
C GLY A 77 2.95 -13.32 4.62
N PHE A 78 1.76 -13.26 5.22
CA PHE A 78 0.62 -12.45 4.78
C PHE A 78 1.06 -11.01 4.46
N GLN A 79 1.32 -10.72 3.18
CA GLN A 79 1.71 -9.41 2.68
C GLN A 79 0.59 -8.90 1.78
N SER A 80 -0.33 -8.19 2.41
CA SER A 80 -1.34 -7.44 1.68
C SER A 80 -0.71 -6.23 0.97
N MET A 81 -1.45 -5.63 0.02
CA MET A 81 -1.08 -4.34 -0.56
C MET A 81 -0.77 -3.29 0.51
N GLU A 82 -1.53 -3.28 1.61
CA GLU A 82 -1.30 -2.36 2.72
C GLU A 82 0.07 -2.60 3.38
N ASP A 83 0.48 -3.86 3.55
CA ASP A 83 1.76 -4.20 4.19
C ASP A 83 2.95 -3.74 3.34
N LEU A 84 2.86 -3.85 2.01
CA LEU A 84 3.87 -3.30 1.10
C LEU A 84 3.94 -1.78 1.18
N ILE A 85 2.79 -1.11 1.23
CA ILE A 85 2.72 0.35 1.40
C ILE A 85 3.33 0.76 2.75
N TYR A 86 3.01 0.06 3.84
CA TYR A 86 3.59 0.36 5.14
C TYR A 86 5.11 0.16 5.16
N LYS A 87 5.61 -0.90 4.54
CA LYS A 87 7.05 -1.14 4.41
C LYS A 87 7.74 -0.02 3.63
N GLY A 88 7.16 0.42 2.51
CA GLY A 88 7.67 1.55 1.73
C GLY A 88 7.64 2.87 2.53
N ASN A 89 6.54 3.13 3.24
CA ASN A 89 6.40 4.32 4.07
C ASN A 89 7.42 4.36 5.21
N VAL A 90 7.63 3.25 5.92
CA VAL A 90 8.63 3.15 6.99
C VAL A 90 10.02 3.49 6.45
N HIS A 91 10.39 2.96 5.29
CA HIS A 91 11.68 3.28 4.66
C HIS A 91 11.84 4.78 4.37
N ILE A 92 10.80 5.44 3.84
CA ILE A 92 10.83 6.88 3.58
C ILE A 92 10.94 7.68 4.88
N TYR A 93 10.24 7.27 5.93
CA TYR A 93 10.32 7.93 7.24
C TYR A 93 11.69 7.74 7.90
N GLU A 94 12.32 6.57 7.74
CA GLU A 94 13.68 6.34 8.21
C GLU A 94 14.70 7.22 7.48
N MET A 95 14.57 7.38 6.15
CA MET A 95 15.43 8.27 5.37
C MET A 95 15.33 9.73 5.83
N ALA A 96 14.17 10.15 6.35
CA ALA A 96 14.03 11.49 6.91
C ALA A 96 14.94 11.75 8.13
N PHE A 97 15.51 10.72 8.77
CA PHE A 97 16.48 10.90 9.86
C PHE A 97 17.94 10.98 9.38
N GLU A 98 18.21 10.78 8.08
CA GLU A 98 19.56 10.93 7.52
C GLU A 98 19.95 12.40 7.30
N GLN A 99 18.94 13.25 7.11
CA GLN A 99 19.14 14.69 6.94
C GLN A 99 19.06 15.38 8.31
N GLN A 100 19.70 16.54 8.44
CA GLN A 100 19.68 17.36 9.65
C GLN A 100 18.99 18.71 9.38
N TYR A 101 18.48 19.35 10.43
CA TYR A 101 17.89 20.69 10.40
C TYR A 101 16.67 20.88 9.47
N HIS A 102 15.75 19.91 9.42
CA HIS A 102 14.48 20.04 8.70
C HIS A 102 13.29 19.59 9.58
N PHE A 103 12.11 20.15 9.33
CA PHE A 103 10.90 19.83 10.12
C PHE A 103 10.27 18.48 9.79
N GLY A 104 10.65 17.86 8.66
CA GLY A 104 10.14 16.55 8.25
C GLY A 104 10.40 15.43 9.27
N VAL A 105 11.42 15.59 10.10
CA VAL A 105 11.76 14.62 11.17
C VAL A 105 10.63 14.45 12.18
N PHE A 106 9.87 15.51 12.49
CA PHE A 106 8.75 15.44 13.43
C PHE A 106 7.59 14.61 12.87
N TYR A 107 7.28 14.79 11.59
CA TYR A 107 6.26 13.99 10.90
C TYR A 107 6.68 12.52 10.83
N ALA A 108 7.93 12.26 10.42
CA ALA A 108 8.49 10.91 10.35
C ALA A 108 8.46 10.23 11.73
N TRP A 109 8.84 10.92 12.80
CA TRP A 109 8.80 10.40 14.16
C TRP A 109 7.40 9.94 14.59
N VAL A 110 6.37 10.78 14.37
CA VAL A 110 4.98 10.41 14.70
C VAL A 110 4.55 9.16 13.91
N LYS A 111 4.86 9.10 12.61
CA LYS A 111 4.49 7.97 11.76
C LYS A 111 5.23 6.67 12.10
N LEU A 112 6.50 6.74 12.45
CA LEU A 112 7.24 5.58 12.96
C LEU A 112 6.67 5.10 14.30
N ARG A 113 6.28 6.02 15.19
CA ARG A 113 5.66 5.66 16.48
C ARG A 113 4.29 4.99 16.30
N GLU A 114 3.48 5.43 15.34
CA GLU A 114 2.23 4.76 14.96
C GLU A 114 2.49 3.31 14.51
N GLN A 115 3.53 3.09 13.69
CA GLN A 115 3.91 1.76 13.23
C GLN A 115 4.41 0.87 14.37
N GLU A 116 5.15 1.42 15.34
CA GLU A 116 5.59 0.68 16.53
C GLU A 116 4.40 0.19 17.35
N VAL A 117 3.39 1.05 17.58
CA VAL A 117 2.15 0.67 18.27
C VAL A 117 1.42 -0.44 17.52
N ARG A 118 1.38 -0.39 16.18
CA ARG A 118 0.79 -1.45 15.35
C ARG A 118 1.53 -2.78 15.51
N ASN A 119 2.87 -2.77 15.50
CA ASN A 119 3.67 -3.98 15.70
C ASN A 119 3.40 -4.59 17.09
N VAL A 120 3.39 -3.77 18.14
CA VAL A 120 3.09 -4.23 19.52
C VAL A 120 1.67 -4.81 19.61
N ARG A 121 0.69 -4.14 19.01
CA ARG A 121 -0.69 -4.63 18.96
C ARG A 121 -0.76 -6.00 18.28
N TRP A 122 -0.11 -6.17 17.13
CA TRP A 122 -0.09 -7.45 16.41
C TRP A 122 0.49 -8.58 17.27
N ILE A 123 1.62 -8.34 17.93
CA ILE A 123 2.23 -9.31 18.85
C ILE A 123 1.25 -9.67 19.97
N ALA A 124 0.60 -8.68 20.58
CA ALA A 124 -0.38 -8.90 21.64
C ALA A 124 -1.58 -9.74 21.15
N GLU A 125 -2.12 -9.44 19.97
CA GLU A 125 -3.20 -10.19 19.34
C GLU A 125 -2.80 -11.65 19.08
N MET A 126 -1.61 -11.90 18.53
CA MET A 126 -1.12 -13.27 18.28
C MET A 126 -0.87 -14.05 19.57
N VAL A 127 -0.42 -13.40 20.64
CA VAL A 127 -0.27 -14.04 21.96
C VAL A 127 -1.62 -14.39 22.56
N VAL A 128 -2.63 -13.52 22.46
CA VAL A 128 -3.99 -13.77 22.95
C VAL A 128 -4.67 -14.90 22.17
N LEU A 129 -4.39 -15.03 20.87
CA LEU A 129 -4.92 -16.08 20.00
C LEU A 129 -4.13 -17.41 20.05
N ASP A 130 -3.06 -17.47 20.84
CA ASP A 130 -2.11 -18.59 20.92
C ASP A 130 -1.53 -19.03 19.55
N LYS A 131 -1.28 -18.04 18.68
CA LYS A 131 -0.75 -18.21 17.32
C LYS A 131 0.65 -17.62 17.18
N LYS A 132 1.57 -18.09 18.03
CA LYS A 132 2.91 -17.49 18.17
C LYS A 132 3.77 -17.67 16.91
N GLU A 133 3.49 -18.73 16.14
CA GLU A 133 4.11 -19.03 14.85
C GLU A 133 3.87 -17.94 13.79
N HIS A 134 2.84 -17.10 13.94
CA HIS A 134 2.48 -16.06 12.99
C HIS A 134 2.95 -14.65 13.41
N ILE A 135 3.66 -14.51 14.54
CA ILE A 135 4.10 -13.20 15.05
C ILE A 135 4.97 -12.49 14.01
N ASP A 136 5.96 -13.17 13.45
CA ASP A 136 6.92 -12.57 12.50
C ASP A 136 6.34 -12.29 11.11
N SER A 137 5.14 -12.80 10.81
CA SER A 137 4.56 -12.70 9.46
C SER A 137 4.19 -11.28 9.03
N LYS A 138 3.76 -10.44 9.98
CA LYS A 138 3.21 -9.08 9.71
C LYS A 138 4.01 -7.95 10.37
N ILE A 139 5.05 -8.28 11.12
CA ILE A 139 5.88 -7.25 11.77
C ILE A 139 6.71 -6.54 10.71
N ILE A 140 6.62 -5.20 10.71
CA ILE A 140 7.46 -4.34 9.87
C ILE A 140 8.52 -3.72 10.77
N PRO A 141 9.78 -4.18 10.71
CA PRO A 141 10.83 -3.69 11.60
C PRO A 141 11.17 -2.25 11.26
N ILE A 142 11.33 -1.44 12.31
CA ILE A 142 11.74 -0.04 12.22
C ILE A 142 13.22 0.03 12.61
N PHE A 143 14.01 0.81 11.86
CA PHE A 143 15.47 0.94 11.94
C PHE A 143 16.19 -0.41 11.90
N LYS A 144 16.03 -1.13 10.78
CA LYS A 144 16.84 -2.33 10.54
C LYS A 144 18.33 -1.96 10.54
N PRO A 145 19.19 -2.74 11.23
CA PRO A 145 20.63 -2.60 11.07
C PRO A 145 20.99 -2.67 9.58
N ARG A 146 21.77 -1.70 9.10
CA ARG A 146 22.31 -1.73 7.74
C ARG A 146 23.52 -2.65 7.76
N GLU A 147 23.43 -3.76 7.02
CA GLU A 147 24.61 -4.60 6.69
C GLU A 147 25.49 -3.92 5.64
#